data_AF-A0A3M4Z3Q7-F1
#
_entry.id   AF-A0A3M4Z3Q7-F1
#
_cell.length_a   1.000
_cell.length_b   1.000
_cell.length_c   1.000
_cell.angle_alpha   90.00
_cell.angle_beta   90.00
_cell.angle_gamma   90.00
#
_symmetry.space_group_name_H-M   'P 1'
#
loop_
_entity.id
_entity.type
_entity.pdbx_description
1 polymer ?
#
loop_
_entity_poly.entity_id
_entity_poly.type
_entity_poly.pdbx_seq_one_letter_code
_entity_poly.pdbx_strand_id
1 'polypeptide(L)'
;MLYPQGYDDYAIYHSHPSLQAGLEEWPEREKVTYPNSFSAGDIYAAIDDQEVCPATYLSGPDGSLIKYTLSRSAAEDTLFARVAGPPGMPHLSELSQIHKALQNLTMLPSDVVRLLAGAGNLEVIVPSRLWGRVGKVSNDWRPYPDDAATRTPPVTSPASCAVQWPPRPLSLSVPFTRADEAARYAHGRIGTRIHSQIIGFLLFNPVTRAYLIAEPILEEGAPVYAPCSAFHPDAYYRPALPDGYRVDGMYFSSANLVAEGGREVVSDFFDPDDLHRMFSYRYKPAQRPKGSPIRYGFEMSAVYFSAADGALLAYTPSRSDEELRLLRSVSRVYSGAESIQAQLAAGTINVQDFVRAVARAGHLRVLQTSKRWPHAGVVSPVS
;
A
#
# COMPACT_ATOMS: atom_id res chain seq x y z
N MET A 1 -4.92 -4.00 24.14
CA MET A 1 -3.52 -3.95 23.65
C MET A 1 -2.61 -3.96 24.86
N LEU A 2 -1.44 -4.59 24.78
CA LEU A 2 -0.40 -4.54 25.81
C LEU A 2 0.67 -3.55 25.31
N TYR A 3 0.63 -2.31 25.78
CA TYR A 3 1.70 -1.36 25.54
C TYR A 3 2.90 -1.70 26.44
N PRO A 4 4.15 -1.41 26.02
CA PRO A 4 5.28 -1.43 26.93
C PRO A 4 4.99 -0.54 28.16
N GLN A 5 5.50 -0.93 29.33
CA GLN A 5 5.22 -0.22 30.58
C GLN A 5 5.57 1.27 30.46
N GLY A 6 4.58 2.14 30.70
CA GLY A 6 4.75 3.60 30.62
C GLY A 6 4.49 4.23 29.25
N TYR A 7 4.05 3.45 28.25
CA TYR A 7 3.68 3.95 26.92
C TYR A 7 2.18 3.91 26.72
N ASP A 8 1.67 4.91 25.99
CA ASP A 8 0.27 5.05 25.60
C ASP A 8 0.19 5.55 24.14
N ASP A 9 -0.97 5.43 23.51
CA ASP A 9 -1.16 5.91 22.15
C ASP A 9 -1.09 7.46 22.12
N TYR A 10 -0.22 8.01 21.27
CA TYR A 10 -0.06 9.45 21.12
C TYR A 10 -0.76 9.99 19.85
N ALA A 11 -0.83 9.18 18.81
CA ALA A 11 -1.41 9.60 17.54
C ALA A 11 -1.89 8.44 16.70
N ILE A 12 -2.90 8.72 15.87
CA ILE A 12 -3.38 7.80 14.83
C ILE A 12 -2.75 8.22 13.50
N TYR A 13 -2.35 7.24 12.70
CA TYR A 13 -1.86 7.45 11.35
C TYR A 13 -2.75 6.67 10.37
N HIS A 14 -3.16 7.33 9.28
CA HIS A 14 -3.82 6.67 8.16
C HIS A 14 -3.41 7.27 6.82
N SER A 15 -3.68 6.54 5.74
CA SER A 15 -3.39 6.94 4.37
C SER A 15 -4.59 6.61 3.49
N HIS A 16 -4.93 7.51 2.58
CA HIS A 16 -5.99 7.25 1.62
C HIS A 16 -5.43 6.52 0.39
N PRO A 17 -6.23 5.65 -0.25
CA PRO A 17 -5.87 5.16 -1.58
C PRO A 17 -5.83 6.32 -2.57
N SER A 18 -4.93 6.25 -3.55
CA SER A 18 -4.89 7.16 -4.71
C SER A 18 -6.06 6.91 -5.67
N LEU A 19 -7.29 7.14 -5.21
CA LEU A 19 -8.54 6.83 -5.93
C LEU A 19 -9.18 8.09 -6.51
N GLN A 20 -9.49 8.08 -7.80
CA GLN A 20 -10.22 9.16 -8.49
C GLN A 20 -11.62 8.72 -8.99
N ALA A 21 -11.99 7.45 -8.77
CA ALA A 21 -13.27 6.91 -9.22
C ALA A 21 -14.44 7.61 -8.51
N GLY A 22 -15.47 7.98 -9.29
CA GLY A 22 -16.63 8.72 -8.77
C GLY A 22 -16.39 10.21 -8.55
N LEU A 23 -15.20 10.74 -8.88
CA LEU A 23 -14.86 12.16 -8.74
C LEU A 23 -14.94 12.93 -10.07
N GLU A 24 -15.49 12.33 -11.13
CA GLU A 24 -15.48 12.88 -12.50
C GLU A 24 -16.13 14.26 -12.61
N GLU A 25 -17.12 14.53 -11.76
CA GLU A 25 -17.88 15.78 -11.72
C GLU A 25 -17.12 16.92 -11.01
N TRP A 26 -16.02 16.61 -10.31
CA TRP A 26 -15.20 17.61 -9.64
C TRP A 26 -14.15 18.23 -10.57
N PRO A 27 -13.79 19.52 -10.38
CA PRO A 27 -12.61 20.09 -11.02
C PRO A 27 -11.35 19.26 -10.71
N GLU A 28 -10.41 19.17 -11.65
CA GLU A 28 -9.23 18.30 -11.52
C GLU A 28 -8.44 18.53 -10.23
N ARG A 29 -8.33 19.78 -9.78
CA ARG A 29 -7.69 20.13 -8.51
C ARG A 29 -8.38 19.49 -7.30
N GLU A 30 -9.71 19.41 -7.31
CA GLU A 30 -10.51 18.85 -6.22
C GLU A 30 -10.47 17.31 -6.23
N LYS A 31 -10.35 16.69 -7.41
CA LYS A 31 -10.10 15.24 -7.53
C LYS A 31 -8.79 14.83 -6.87
N VAL A 32 -7.78 15.70 -6.89
CA VAL A 32 -6.51 15.49 -6.20
C VAL A 32 -6.61 15.88 -4.72
N THR A 33 -7.32 16.96 -4.38
CA THR A 33 -7.49 17.39 -2.98
C THR A 33 -8.14 16.32 -2.12
N TYR A 34 -9.24 15.71 -2.59
CA TYR A 34 -10.02 14.78 -1.78
C TYR A 34 -9.21 13.62 -1.20
N PRO A 35 -8.53 12.77 -2.00
CA PRO A 35 -7.75 11.66 -1.46
C PRO A 35 -6.46 12.11 -0.74
N ASN A 36 -6.07 13.38 -0.82
CA ASN A 36 -4.91 13.91 -0.09
C ASN A 36 -5.32 14.68 1.18
N SER A 37 -6.60 14.64 1.58
CA SER A 37 -7.15 15.39 2.72
C SER A 37 -8.07 14.53 3.58
N PHE A 38 -8.38 14.98 4.80
CA PHE A 38 -9.26 14.25 5.71
C PHE A 38 -10.69 14.19 5.14
N SER A 39 -11.24 12.97 5.04
CA SER A 39 -12.65 12.76 4.70
C SER A 39 -13.56 13.11 5.89
N ALA A 40 -14.87 13.22 5.65
CA ALA A 40 -15.84 13.42 6.73
C ALA A 40 -15.74 12.33 7.82
N GLY A 41 -15.47 11.07 7.42
CA GLY A 41 -15.27 9.97 8.36
C GLY A 41 -13.98 10.10 9.17
N ASP A 42 -12.89 10.57 8.55
CA ASP A 42 -11.63 10.79 9.27
C ASP A 42 -11.75 11.94 10.27
N ILE A 43 -12.47 13.01 9.92
CA ILE A 43 -12.74 14.14 10.81
C ILE A 43 -13.62 13.68 11.99
N TYR A 44 -14.67 12.90 11.72
CA TYR A 44 -15.51 12.34 12.78
C TYR A 44 -14.67 11.47 13.72
N ALA A 45 -13.90 10.53 13.20
CA ALA A 45 -13.07 9.64 14.01
C ALA A 45 -12.01 10.43 14.82
N ALA A 46 -11.35 11.40 14.20
CA ALA A 46 -10.34 12.23 14.87
C ALA A 46 -10.91 13.04 16.04
N ILE A 47 -12.17 13.46 15.98
CA ILE A 47 -12.83 14.21 17.06
C ILE A 47 -13.52 13.27 18.07
N ASP A 48 -14.07 12.14 17.64
CA ASP A 48 -14.72 11.14 18.51
C ASP A 48 -13.69 10.41 19.39
N ASP A 49 -12.51 10.06 18.84
CA ASP A 49 -11.40 9.39 19.54
C ASP A 49 -10.55 10.34 20.42
N GLN A 50 -11.08 11.52 20.76
CA GLN A 50 -10.40 12.61 21.48
C GLN A 50 -9.77 12.24 22.83
N GLU A 51 -10.23 11.17 23.48
CA GLU A 51 -9.68 10.69 24.75
C GLU A 51 -8.45 9.79 24.58
N VAL A 52 -8.22 9.27 23.36
CA VAL A 52 -7.22 8.22 23.10
C VAL A 52 -5.99 8.77 22.38
N CYS A 53 -6.14 9.72 21.44
CA CYS A 53 -5.01 10.23 20.65
C CYS A 53 -5.12 11.73 20.41
N PRO A 54 -4.20 12.57 20.93
CA PRO A 54 -4.25 14.02 20.72
C PRO A 54 -3.96 14.48 19.28
N ALA A 55 -3.39 13.63 18.43
CA ALA A 55 -3.05 13.98 17.05
C ALA A 55 -3.44 12.89 16.04
N THR A 56 -3.80 13.31 14.84
CA THR A 56 -4.08 12.42 13.71
C THR A 56 -3.24 12.84 12.50
N TYR A 57 -2.51 11.90 11.92
CA TYR A 57 -1.70 12.10 10.72
C TYR A 57 -2.36 11.46 9.51
N LEU A 58 -2.36 12.18 8.39
CA LEU A 58 -2.80 11.68 7.09
C LEU A 58 -1.63 11.76 6.11
N SER A 59 -1.26 10.61 5.55
CA SER A 59 -0.34 10.54 4.41
C SER A 59 -1.13 10.57 3.11
N GLY A 60 -0.88 11.60 2.30
CA GLY A 60 -1.51 11.77 1.00
C GLY A 60 -0.84 10.93 -0.09
N PRO A 61 -1.59 10.46 -1.10
CA PRO A 61 -1.06 9.85 -2.32
C PRO A 61 0.03 10.65 -3.05
N ASP A 62 0.06 11.96 -2.89
CA ASP A 62 1.06 12.86 -3.47
C ASP A 62 2.40 12.90 -2.69
N GLY A 63 2.53 12.08 -1.64
CA GLY A 63 3.69 12.05 -0.75
C GLY A 63 3.64 13.07 0.39
N SER A 64 2.57 13.85 0.52
CA SER A 64 2.36 14.75 1.65
C SER A 64 2.12 13.99 2.95
N LEU A 65 2.45 14.66 4.06
CA LEU A 65 2.05 14.26 5.40
C LEU A 65 1.46 15.48 6.08
N ILE A 66 0.18 15.42 6.40
CA ILE A 66 -0.52 16.45 7.16
C ILE A 66 -0.88 15.92 8.55
N LYS A 67 -0.92 16.82 9.52
CA LYS A 67 -1.24 16.52 10.91
C LYS A 67 -2.41 17.39 11.34
N TYR A 68 -3.41 16.77 11.95
CA TYR A 68 -4.48 17.45 12.65
C TYR A 68 -4.31 17.27 14.16
N THR A 69 -4.50 18.34 14.93
CA THR A 69 -4.53 18.31 16.40
C THR A 69 -5.75 19.08 16.87
N LEU A 70 -6.49 18.47 17.80
CA LEU A 70 -7.72 19.04 18.34
C LEU A 70 -7.45 20.38 19.02
N SER A 71 -8.28 21.38 18.73
CA SER A 71 -8.18 22.69 19.39
C SER A 71 -9.19 22.88 20.51
N ARG A 72 -10.22 22.05 20.59
CA ARG A 72 -11.39 22.16 21.47
C ARG A 72 -12.13 23.49 21.30
N SER A 73 -12.13 24.01 20.08
CA SER A 73 -12.84 25.24 19.75
C SER A 73 -14.32 24.97 19.50
N ALA A 74 -15.17 25.99 19.68
CA ALA A 74 -16.58 25.90 19.30
C ALA A 74 -16.77 25.64 17.78
N ALA A 75 -15.78 26.01 16.96
CA ALA A 75 -15.78 25.68 15.53
C ALA A 75 -15.53 24.19 15.30
N GLU A 76 -14.74 23.53 16.15
CA GLU A 76 -14.54 22.07 16.17
C GLU A 76 -15.82 21.33 16.56
N ASP A 77 -16.53 21.78 17.60
CA ASP A 77 -17.84 21.21 17.98
C ASP A 77 -18.86 21.34 16.83
N THR A 78 -18.87 22.49 16.16
CA THR A 78 -19.73 22.75 15.01
C THR A 78 -19.36 21.86 13.83
N LEU A 79 -18.06 21.67 13.56
CA LEU A 79 -17.59 20.78 12.49
C LEU A 79 -17.96 19.33 12.80
N PHE A 80 -17.79 18.88 14.04
CA PHE A 80 -18.13 17.54 14.49
C PHE A 80 -19.59 17.19 14.24
N ALA A 81 -20.51 18.09 14.61
CA ALA A 81 -21.95 17.91 14.36
C ALA A 81 -22.28 17.78 12.86
N ARG A 82 -21.48 18.39 11.97
CA ARG A 82 -21.70 18.37 10.52
C ARG A 82 -21.11 17.14 9.83
N VAL A 83 -20.11 16.50 10.43
CA VAL A 83 -19.54 15.23 9.97
C VAL A 83 -20.18 14.01 10.63
N ALA A 84 -20.90 14.19 11.74
CA ALA A 84 -21.69 13.14 12.36
C ALA A 84 -22.89 12.73 11.49
N GLY A 85 -23.21 11.44 11.53
CA GLY A 85 -24.47 10.89 11.05
C GLY A 85 -25.67 11.32 11.91
N PRO A 86 -26.90 10.90 11.55
CA PRO A 86 -28.09 11.28 12.29
C PRO A 86 -28.11 10.75 13.74
N PRO A 87 -28.92 11.32 14.65
CA PRO A 87 -28.83 11.10 16.11
C PRO A 87 -28.86 9.64 16.60
N GLY A 88 -29.41 8.70 15.83
CA GLY A 88 -29.40 7.27 16.16
C GLY A 88 -28.18 6.48 15.65
N MET A 89 -27.38 7.08 14.77
CA MET A 89 -26.21 6.47 14.13
C MET A 89 -25.14 7.53 13.82
N PRO A 90 -24.59 8.21 14.85
CA PRO A 90 -23.65 9.32 14.67
C PRO A 90 -22.34 8.91 13.99
N HIS A 91 -21.90 7.66 14.15
CA HIS A 91 -20.71 7.12 13.50
C HIS A 91 -20.84 6.92 11.98
N LEU A 92 -22.07 6.91 11.43
CA LEU A 92 -22.29 6.76 9.98
C LEU A 92 -22.11 8.11 9.26
N SER A 93 -20.84 8.52 9.14
CA SER A 93 -20.43 9.79 8.52
C SER A 93 -20.82 9.89 7.04
N GLU A 94 -21.09 8.78 6.36
CA GLU A 94 -21.65 8.74 4.99
C GLU A 94 -23.05 9.37 4.91
N LEU A 95 -23.76 9.47 6.03
CA LEU A 95 -25.09 10.09 6.11
C LEU A 95 -25.05 11.53 6.64
N SER A 96 -23.84 12.05 6.89
CA SER A 96 -23.60 13.39 7.45
C SER A 96 -23.93 14.52 6.47
N GLN A 97 -24.04 15.74 7.01
CA GLN A 97 -24.27 16.92 6.19
C GLN A 97 -23.11 17.17 5.22
N ILE A 98 -21.86 17.07 5.69
CA ILE A 98 -20.69 17.32 4.83
C ILE A 98 -20.56 16.25 3.75
N HIS A 99 -20.78 14.97 4.08
CA HIS A 99 -20.72 13.91 3.07
C HIS A 99 -21.79 14.10 1.98
N LYS A 100 -23.03 14.42 2.36
CA LYS A 100 -24.09 14.75 1.40
C LYS A 100 -23.77 16.01 0.58
N ALA A 101 -23.16 17.02 1.18
CA ALA A 101 -22.80 18.25 0.50
C ALA A 101 -21.71 18.03 -0.58
N LEU A 102 -20.74 17.16 -0.29
CA LEU A 102 -19.72 16.69 -1.23
C LEU A 102 -20.36 15.87 -2.38
N GLN A 103 -21.24 14.91 -2.06
CA GLN A 103 -21.95 14.11 -3.06
C GLN A 103 -22.81 14.97 -4.00
N ASN A 104 -23.46 16.01 -3.47
CA ASN A 104 -24.32 16.91 -4.24
C ASN A 104 -23.55 18.07 -4.90
N LEU A 105 -22.21 18.08 -4.83
CA LEU A 105 -21.34 19.14 -5.38
C LEU A 105 -21.58 20.56 -4.82
N THR A 106 -22.34 20.68 -3.73
CA THR A 106 -22.60 21.96 -3.04
C THR A 106 -21.45 22.38 -2.14
N MET A 107 -20.51 21.47 -1.90
CA MET A 107 -19.26 21.67 -1.18
C MET A 107 -18.15 20.94 -1.91
N LEU A 108 -16.96 21.53 -1.96
CA LEU A 108 -15.77 20.91 -2.54
C LEU A 108 -14.84 20.38 -1.46
N PRO A 109 -13.96 19.41 -1.77
CA PRO A 109 -12.91 18.94 -0.86
C PRO A 109 -12.08 20.08 -0.25
N SER A 110 -11.70 21.08 -1.05
CA SER A 110 -10.96 22.24 -0.53
C SER A 110 -11.75 23.09 0.47
N ASP A 111 -13.09 23.09 0.42
CA ASP A 111 -13.91 23.73 1.46
C ASP A 111 -13.82 22.96 2.78
N VAL A 112 -13.79 21.63 2.72
CA VAL A 112 -13.63 20.79 3.91
C VAL A 112 -12.26 21.00 4.55
N VAL A 113 -11.19 21.12 3.75
CA VAL A 113 -9.85 21.48 4.25
C VAL A 113 -9.88 22.82 4.98
N ARG A 114 -10.52 23.84 4.41
CA ARG A 114 -10.65 25.16 5.05
C ARG A 114 -11.46 25.11 6.34
N LEU A 115 -12.53 24.32 6.37
CA LEU A 115 -13.32 24.09 7.59
C LEU A 115 -12.47 23.44 8.68
N LEU A 116 -11.70 22.40 8.33
CA LEU A 116 -10.83 21.71 9.28
C LEU A 116 -9.70 22.62 9.79
N ALA A 117 -9.06 23.39 8.90
CA ALA A 117 -8.03 24.38 9.26
C ALA A 117 -8.57 25.52 10.14
N GLY A 118 -9.84 25.89 9.97
CA GLY A 118 -10.51 26.88 10.82
C GLY A 118 -11.01 26.32 12.15
N ALA A 119 -11.30 25.02 12.21
CA ALA A 119 -11.82 24.35 13.39
C ALA A 119 -10.73 23.89 14.37
N GLY A 120 -9.56 23.48 13.87
CA GLY A 120 -8.47 22.94 14.68
C GLY A 120 -7.08 23.37 14.21
N ASN A 121 -6.05 22.64 14.65
CA ASN A 121 -4.69 22.87 14.20
C ASN A 121 -4.32 21.88 13.09
N LEU A 122 -4.49 22.30 11.84
CA LEU A 122 -4.04 21.56 10.67
C LEU A 122 -2.65 22.04 10.24
N GLU A 123 -1.70 21.12 10.09
CA GLU A 123 -0.30 21.42 9.77
C GLU A 123 0.19 20.52 8.62
N VAL A 124 0.97 21.10 7.71
CA VAL A 124 1.77 20.38 6.72
C VAL A 124 3.09 20.00 7.36
N ILE A 125 3.36 18.69 7.48
CA ILE A 125 4.61 18.15 8.03
C ILE A 125 5.58 17.80 6.89
N VAL A 126 5.09 17.12 5.85
CA VAL A 126 5.82 16.87 4.61
C VAL A 126 5.11 17.62 3.48
N PRO A 127 5.78 18.56 2.80
CA PRO A 127 5.16 19.39 1.79
C PRO A 127 4.89 18.61 0.50
N SER A 128 3.93 19.09 -0.28
CA SER A 128 3.68 18.63 -1.65
C SER A 128 3.24 19.79 -2.52
N ARG A 129 3.14 19.58 -3.83
CA ARG A 129 2.64 20.60 -4.75
C ARG A 129 1.22 21.03 -4.39
N LEU A 130 0.37 20.10 -3.96
CA LEU A 130 -1.00 20.37 -3.53
C LEU A 130 -1.04 21.23 -2.27
N TRP A 131 -0.27 20.85 -1.25
CA TRP A 131 -0.36 21.43 0.10
C TRP A 131 0.48 22.69 0.29
N GLY A 132 1.56 22.85 -0.50
CA GLY A 132 2.52 23.94 -0.37
C GLY A 132 3.55 23.67 0.73
N ARG A 133 4.02 24.74 1.38
CA ARG A 133 5.11 24.72 2.36
C ARG A 133 4.72 24.06 3.69
N VAL A 134 5.73 23.59 4.42
CA VAL A 134 5.62 23.08 5.79
C VAL A 134 5.08 24.16 6.73
N GLY A 135 4.18 23.78 7.65
CA GLY A 135 3.63 24.66 8.67
C GLY A 135 2.10 24.66 8.74
N LYS A 136 1.55 25.59 9.51
CA LYS A 136 0.10 25.68 9.76
C LYS A 136 -0.66 26.01 8.48
N VAL A 137 -1.71 25.24 8.21
CA VAL A 137 -2.67 25.46 7.13
C VAL A 137 -3.63 26.57 7.55
N SER A 138 -3.78 27.59 6.71
CA SER A 138 -4.67 28.71 6.96
C SER A 138 -6.11 28.43 6.51
N ASN A 139 -7.06 29.20 7.03
CA ASN A 139 -8.48 29.08 6.64
C ASN A 139 -8.78 29.60 5.23
N ASP A 140 -7.84 30.29 4.58
CA ASP A 140 -7.88 30.71 3.18
C ASP A 140 -7.09 29.78 2.24
N TRP A 141 -6.66 28.61 2.73
CA TRP A 141 -5.90 27.64 1.96
C TRP A 141 -6.57 27.28 0.62
N ARG A 142 -5.73 27.12 -0.40
CA ARG A 142 -6.13 26.73 -1.76
C ARG A 142 -5.21 25.61 -2.25
N PRO A 143 -5.75 24.65 -3.03
CA PRO A 143 -4.93 23.66 -3.73
C PRO A 143 -3.87 24.35 -4.60
N TYR A 144 -2.65 23.85 -4.54
CA TYR A 144 -1.51 24.36 -5.31
C TYR A 144 -1.17 25.83 -5.03
N PRO A 145 -0.91 26.22 -3.78
CA PRO A 145 -0.69 27.61 -3.40
C PRO A 145 0.56 28.22 -4.08
N ASP A 146 1.56 27.39 -4.40
CA ASP A 146 2.81 27.82 -5.04
C ASP A 146 2.77 27.77 -6.59
N ASP A 147 1.70 27.25 -7.21
CA ASP A 147 1.56 27.14 -8.67
C ASP A 147 1.33 28.49 -9.37
N ALA A 148 1.01 29.54 -8.62
CA ALA A 148 1.02 30.91 -9.15
C ALA A 148 2.44 31.39 -9.53
N ALA A 149 3.50 30.72 -9.05
CA ALA A 149 4.87 31.21 -9.18
C ALA A 149 5.81 30.35 -10.06
N THR A 150 5.51 29.08 -10.37
CA THR A 150 6.49 28.27 -11.11
C THR A 150 5.88 27.11 -11.90
N ARG A 151 6.18 27.11 -13.20
CA ARG A 151 5.77 26.11 -14.18
C ARG A 151 6.84 25.02 -14.27
N THR A 152 6.74 23.98 -13.44
CA THR A 152 7.51 22.74 -13.59
C THR A 152 6.57 21.61 -14.05
N PRO A 153 7.00 20.75 -14.98
CA PRO A 153 6.17 19.67 -15.50
C PRO A 153 5.86 18.63 -14.40
N PRO A 154 4.81 17.81 -14.59
CA PRO A 154 4.36 16.88 -13.56
C PRO A 154 5.43 15.83 -13.27
N VAL A 155 5.78 15.67 -12.00
CA VAL A 155 6.31 14.39 -11.52
C VAL A 155 5.09 13.49 -11.37
N THR A 156 4.78 12.72 -12.41
CA THR A 156 3.94 11.53 -12.25
C THR A 156 4.73 10.54 -11.41
N SER A 157 4.42 10.49 -10.12
CA SER A 157 4.87 9.42 -9.26
C SER A 157 4.38 8.09 -9.88
N PRO A 158 5.24 7.07 -10.07
CA PRO A 158 4.89 5.83 -10.77
C PRO A 158 3.92 4.91 -10.00
N ALA A 159 3.24 5.44 -8.96
CA ALA A 159 2.43 4.67 -8.02
C ALA A 159 0.93 5.05 -8.04
N SER A 160 0.40 5.62 -9.12
CA SER A 160 -1.06 5.74 -9.26
C SER A 160 -1.64 4.33 -9.43
N CYS A 161 -2.04 3.73 -8.33
CA CYS A 161 -2.87 2.54 -8.30
C CYS A 161 -4.29 2.91 -8.75
N ALA A 162 -4.47 3.25 -10.03
CA ALA A 162 -5.77 3.51 -10.60
C ALA A 162 -6.54 2.18 -10.70
N VAL A 163 -7.42 1.93 -9.73
CA VAL A 163 -8.35 0.79 -9.78
C VAL A 163 -9.30 1.03 -10.96
N GLN A 164 -9.23 0.19 -11.99
CA GLN A 164 -10.17 0.23 -13.10
C GLN A 164 -11.49 -0.44 -12.68
N TRP A 165 -12.61 0.26 -12.87
CA TRP A 165 -13.96 -0.27 -12.63
C TRP A 165 -14.77 -0.36 -13.93
N PRO A 166 -15.42 -1.49 -14.25
CA PRO A 166 -15.34 -2.78 -13.53
C PRO A 166 -13.93 -3.38 -13.60
N PRO A 167 -13.52 -4.22 -12.63
CA PRO A 167 -12.19 -4.81 -12.61
C PRO A 167 -12.02 -5.64 -13.89
N ARG A 168 -10.93 -5.37 -14.62
CA ARG A 168 -10.61 -6.16 -15.82
C ARG A 168 -10.44 -7.64 -15.43
N PRO A 169 -10.99 -8.58 -16.21
CA PRO A 169 -10.81 -10.00 -15.97
C PRO A 169 -9.35 -10.40 -15.93
N LEU A 170 -9.06 -11.43 -15.16
CA LEU A 170 -7.72 -11.98 -15.08
C LEU A 170 -7.27 -12.62 -16.39
N SER A 171 -6.16 -12.15 -16.96
CA SER A 171 -5.40 -12.93 -17.93
C SER A 171 -4.73 -14.08 -17.17
N LEU A 172 -5.20 -15.30 -17.41
CA LEU A 172 -4.75 -16.49 -16.69
C LEU A 172 -4.01 -17.43 -17.64
N SER A 173 -2.97 -18.06 -17.11
CA SER A 173 -2.25 -19.12 -17.80
C SER A 173 -3.11 -20.36 -18.03
N VAL A 174 -2.54 -21.35 -18.71
CA VAL A 174 -3.01 -22.74 -18.62
C VAL A 174 -2.85 -23.30 -17.19
N PRO A 175 -3.60 -24.34 -16.79
CA PRO A 175 -3.41 -24.99 -15.50
C PRO A 175 -2.08 -25.74 -15.39
N PHE A 176 -1.45 -25.65 -14.22
CA PHE A 176 -0.23 -26.36 -13.85
C PHE A 176 -0.45 -27.30 -12.68
N THR A 177 0.39 -28.33 -12.57
CA THR A 177 0.31 -29.30 -11.45
C THR A 177 1.11 -28.87 -10.22
N ARG A 178 2.07 -27.95 -10.40
CA ARG A 178 2.93 -27.42 -9.34
C ARG A 178 3.01 -25.90 -9.40
N ALA A 179 3.04 -25.26 -8.22
CA ALA A 179 3.23 -23.82 -8.10
C ALA A 179 4.55 -23.33 -8.75
N ASP A 180 5.65 -24.08 -8.55
CA ASP A 180 6.96 -23.78 -9.16
C ASP A 180 6.91 -23.79 -10.70
N GLU A 181 6.07 -24.63 -11.33
CA GLU A 181 5.90 -24.66 -12.80
C GLU A 181 5.16 -23.41 -13.30
N ALA A 182 4.09 -23.03 -12.59
CA ALA A 182 3.36 -21.79 -12.88
C ALA A 182 4.27 -20.56 -12.72
N ALA A 183 5.10 -20.52 -11.67
CA ALA A 183 6.06 -19.44 -11.45
C ALA A 183 7.13 -19.36 -12.55
N ARG A 184 7.66 -20.51 -13.02
CA ARG A 184 8.57 -20.53 -14.18
C ARG A 184 7.91 -20.01 -15.46
N TYR A 185 6.63 -20.32 -15.67
CA TYR A 185 5.87 -19.78 -16.79
C TYR A 185 5.81 -18.25 -16.72
N ALA A 186 5.40 -17.65 -15.60
CA ALA A 186 5.38 -16.20 -15.46
C ALA A 186 6.79 -15.59 -15.61
N HIS A 187 7.81 -16.21 -15.03
CA HIS A 187 9.20 -15.77 -15.17
C HIS A 187 9.64 -15.71 -16.64
N GLY A 188 9.33 -16.74 -17.44
CA GLY A 188 9.62 -16.75 -18.88
C GLY A 188 8.80 -15.71 -19.67
N ARG A 189 7.57 -15.42 -19.23
CA ARG A 189 6.73 -14.37 -19.80
C ARG A 189 7.28 -12.97 -19.52
N ILE A 190 7.86 -12.73 -18.34
CA ILE A 190 8.59 -11.48 -18.03
C ILE A 190 9.83 -11.39 -18.93
N GLY A 191 10.73 -12.38 -18.82
CA GLY A 191 11.97 -12.42 -19.58
C GLY A 191 12.86 -11.19 -19.35
N THR A 192 13.60 -10.77 -20.38
CA THR A 192 14.50 -9.60 -20.34
C THR A 192 13.83 -8.31 -20.85
N ARG A 193 12.50 -8.26 -20.87
CA ARG A 193 11.76 -7.11 -21.39
C ARG A 193 11.84 -5.95 -20.41
N ILE A 194 11.85 -4.72 -20.92
CA ILE A 194 11.77 -3.54 -20.08
C ILE A 194 10.35 -3.43 -19.52
N HIS A 195 10.23 -3.30 -18.21
CA HIS A 195 8.97 -3.23 -17.49
C HIS A 195 9.10 -2.40 -16.20
N SER A 196 7.99 -1.82 -15.75
CA SER A 196 7.83 -1.27 -14.40
C SER A 196 7.79 -2.41 -13.36
N GLN A 197 7.68 -2.10 -12.08
CA GLN A 197 7.59 -3.15 -11.05
C GLN A 197 6.38 -4.06 -11.32
N ILE A 198 6.61 -5.38 -11.29
CA ILE A 198 5.58 -6.39 -11.49
C ILE A 198 5.24 -7.04 -10.16
N ILE A 199 3.94 -7.11 -9.87
CA ILE A 199 3.37 -7.88 -8.77
C ILE A 199 2.23 -8.71 -9.35
N GLY A 200 2.28 -10.02 -9.18
CA GLY A 200 1.20 -10.91 -9.58
C GLY A 200 0.97 -12.04 -8.59
N PHE A 201 0.05 -12.93 -8.92
CA PHE A 201 -0.42 -13.96 -7.99
C PHE A 201 -0.65 -15.31 -8.63
N LEU A 202 -0.49 -16.32 -7.78
CA LEU A 202 -0.78 -17.71 -8.05
C LEU A 202 -2.14 -18.04 -7.45
N LEU A 203 -2.96 -18.69 -8.25
CA LEU A 203 -4.24 -19.22 -7.84
C LEU A 203 -4.13 -20.74 -7.69
N PHE A 204 -4.84 -21.30 -6.71
CA PHE A 204 -4.91 -22.73 -6.49
C PHE A 204 -6.36 -23.19 -6.30
N ASN A 205 -6.71 -24.26 -6.99
CA ASN A 205 -7.97 -24.95 -6.78
C ASN A 205 -7.73 -26.16 -5.86
N PRO A 206 -8.27 -26.19 -4.63
CA PRO A 206 -8.04 -27.28 -3.68
C PRO A 206 -8.69 -28.60 -4.10
N VAL A 207 -9.71 -28.57 -4.96
CA VAL A 207 -10.44 -29.77 -5.40
C VAL A 207 -9.68 -30.47 -6.52
N THR A 208 -9.32 -29.74 -7.58
CA THR A 208 -8.60 -30.29 -8.72
C THR A 208 -7.09 -30.34 -8.50
N ARG A 209 -6.60 -29.67 -7.45
CA ARG A 209 -5.18 -29.44 -7.14
C ARG A 209 -4.38 -28.82 -8.28
N ALA A 210 -5.03 -27.95 -9.05
CA ALA A 210 -4.42 -27.23 -10.16
C ALA A 210 -4.04 -25.81 -9.75
N TYR A 211 -2.94 -25.33 -10.34
CA TYR A 211 -2.45 -23.96 -10.19
C TYR A 211 -2.69 -23.17 -11.46
N LEU A 212 -3.11 -21.91 -11.33
CA LEU A 212 -3.09 -20.91 -12.41
C LEU A 212 -2.19 -19.76 -11.98
N ILE A 213 -1.62 -19.04 -12.94
CA ILE A 213 -0.94 -17.79 -12.66
C ILE A 213 -1.63 -16.65 -13.39
N ALA A 214 -1.84 -15.54 -12.68
CA ALA A 214 -2.21 -14.28 -13.31
C ALA A 214 -1.02 -13.82 -14.15
N GLU A 215 -1.20 -13.74 -15.47
CA GLU A 215 -0.11 -13.41 -16.38
C GLU A 215 0.42 -11.99 -16.14
N PRO A 216 1.75 -11.79 -16.21
CA PRO A 216 2.34 -10.46 -16.12
C PRO A 216 1.93 -9.65 -17.34
N ILE A 217 1.59 -8.38 -17.13
CA ILE A 217 1.25 -7.49 -18.24
C ILE A 217 2.44 -6.63 -18.58
N LEU A 218 2.69 -6.52 -19.88
CA LEU A 218 3.87 -5.88 -20.45
C LEU A 218 3.49 -4.78 -21.46
N GLU A 219 2.25 -4.27 -21.39
CA GLU A 219 1.73 -3.23 -22.28
C GLU A 219 1.73 -1.86 -21.58
N GLU A 220 2.23 -0.84 -22.28
CA GLU A 220 2.16 0.60 -21.93
C GLU A 220 2.39 0.95 -20.44
N GLY A 221 3.29 0.23 -19.77
CA GLY A 221 3.75 0.56 -18.41
C GLY A 221 2.70 0.47 -17.28
N ALA A 222 1.46 0.08 -17.59
CA ALA A 222 0.38 0.00 -16.62
C ALA A 222 0.17 -1.45 -16.14
N PRO A 223 0.23 -1.72 -14.82
CA PRO A 223 -0.08 -3.05 -14.32
C PRO A 223 -1.57 -3.31 -14.52
N VAL A 224 -1.98 -4.43 -15.15
CA VAL A 224 -3.44 -4.74 -15.22
C VAL A 224 -4.04 -5.17 -13.90
N TYR A 225 -3.20 -5.31 -12.86
CA TYR A 225 -3.66 -5.29 -11.47
C TYR A 225 -2.80 -4.36 -10.66
N ALA A 226 -3.38 -3.26 -10.18
CA ALA A 226 -2.80 -2.60 -9.02
C ALA A 226 -2.85 -3.60 -7.85
N PRO A 227 -1.78 -3.74 -7.04
CA PRO A 227 -1.78 -4.61 -5.85
C PRO A 227 -2.97 -4.29 -4.92
N CYS A 228 -3.39 -3.03 -4.84
CA CYS A 228 -4.57 -2.65 -4.08
C CYS A 228 -5.90 -3.17 -4.67
N SER A 229 -5.99 -3.44 -5.98
CA SER A 229 -7.18 -3.97 -6.66
C SER A 229 -7.24 -5.50 -6.60
N ALA A 230 -6.15 -6.22 -6.87
CA ALA A 230 -6.16 -7.69 -6.82
C ALA A 230 -6.34 -8.22 -5.39
N PHE A 231 -5.91 -7.45 -4.39
CA PHE A 231 -5.97 -7.81 -2.98
C PHE A 231 -6.86 -6.87 -2.18
N HIS A 232 -7.85 -6.22 -2.83
CA HIS A 232 -8.75 -5.29 -2.15
C HIS A 232 -9.59 -6.01 -1.09
N PRO A 233 -9.60 -5.57 0.19
CA PRO A 233 -10.30 -6.19 1.34
C PRO A 233 -11.76 -6.59 1.11
N ASP A 234 -12.42 -5.91 0.20
CA ASP A 234 -13.75 -6.23 -0.28
C ASP A 234 -13.68 -6.89 -1.66
N ALA A 235 -14.27 -8.08 -1.76
CA ALA A 235 -14.34 -8.90 -2.95
C ALA A 235 -15.02 -8.19 -4.13
N TYR A 236 -15.88 -7.21 -3.85
CA TYR A 236 -16.49 -6.35 -4.87
C TYR A 236 -15.44 -5.68 -5.77
N TYR A 237 -14.32 -5.23 -5.18
CA TYR A 237 -13.28 -4.47 -5.88
C TYR A 237 -12.16 -5.33 -6.47
N ARG A 238 -12.29 -6.67 -6.42
CA ARG A 238 -11.30 -7.60 -6.96
C ARG A 238 -11.77 -8.16 -8.31
N PRO A 239 -10.84 -8.47 -9.23
CA PRO A 239 -11.17 -9.32 -10.37
C PRO A 239 -11.80 -10.63 -9.89
N ALA A 240 -12.86 -11.07 -10.58
CA ALA A 240 -13.45 -12.37 -10.29
C ALA A 240 -12.42 -13.48 -10.52
N LEU A 241 -12.27 -14.37 -9.54
CA LEU A 241 -11.45 -15.57 -9.67
C LEU A 241 -12.28 -16.67 -10.38
N PRO A 242 -11.65 -17.57 -11.14
CA PRO A 242 -12.35 -18.74 -11.66
C PRO A 242 -12.94 -19.59 -10.53
N ASP A 243 -14.04 -20.27 -10.82
CA ASP A 243 -14.76 -21.07 -9.84
C ASP A 243 -13.84 -22.08 -9.12
N GLY A 244 -13.91 -22.07 -7.79
CA GLY A 244 -13.13 -22.95 -6.92
C GLY A 244 -11.66 -22.57 -6.74
N TYR A 245 -11.16 -21.52 -7.41
CA TYR A 245 -9.80 -21.02 -7.20
C TYR A 245 -9.73 -19.99 -6.07
N ARG A 246 -8.62 -20.03 -5.32
CA ARG A 246 -8.25 -19.00 -4.35
C ARG A 246 -6.83 -18.51 -4.61
N VAL A 247 -6.48 -17.32 -4.11
CA VAL A 247 -5.08 -16.87 -4.05
C VAL A 247 -4.29 -17.80 -3.13
N ASP A 248 -3.10 -18.22 -3.57
CA ASP A 248 -2.23 -19.16 -2.85
C ASP A 248 -0.74 -18.72 -2.86
N GLY A 249 -0.37 -17.74 -3.68
CA GLY A 249 1.00 -17.25 -3.77
C GLY A 249 1.11 -15.91 -4.49
N MET A 250 2.29 -15.30 -4.44
CA MET A 250 2.61 -14.08 -5.19
C MET A 250 3.91 -14.23 -5.98
N TYR A 251 4.09 -13.42 -7.02
CA TYR A 251 5.37 -13.28 -7.68
C TYR A 251 5.69 -11.81 -7.92
N PHE A 252 6.99 -11.50 -7.93
CA PHE A 252 7.52 -10.15 -8.01
C PHE A 252 8.60 -10.05 -9.10
N SER A 253 8.74 -8.87 -9.68
CA SER A 253 9.91 -8.46 -10.47
C SER A 253 10.15 -6.98 -10.24
N SER A 254 11.35 -6.59 -9.82
CA SER A 254 11.71 -5.17 -9.68
C SER A 254 11.72 -4.49 -11.05
N ALA A 255 11.41 -3.18 -11.09
CA ALA A 255 11.48 -2.43 -12.33
C ALA A 255 12.90 -2.47 -12.91
N ASN A 256 13.02 -2.64 -14.23
CA ASN A 256 14.29 -2.56 -14.97
C ASN A 256 14.26 -1.38 -15.96
N LEU A 257 13.53 -0.32 -15.59
CA LEU A 257 13.49 0.94 -16.33
C LEU A 257 14.85 1.64 -16.22
N VAL A 258 15.33 2.19 -17.33
CA VAL A 258 16.53 3.03 -17.34
C VAL A 258 16.18 4.36 -16.66
N ALA A 259 16.75 4.64 -15.50
CA ALA A 259 16.57 5.93 -14.84
C ALA A 259 17.17 7.08 -15.67
N GLU A 260 16.53 8.25 -15.70
CA GLU A 260 17.15 9.47 -16.23
C GLU A 260 18.45 9.75 -15.46
N GLY A 261 19.60 9.53 -16.13
CA GLY A 261 20.92 9.51 -15.50
C GLY A 261 21.74 8.24 -15.74
N GLY A 262 21.18 7.23 -16.43
CA GLY A 262 21.93 6.10 -16.98
C GLY A 262 22.41 5.06 -15.97
N ARG A 263 21.94 5.10 -14.72
CA ARG A 263 22.28 4.11 -13.70
C ARG A 263 21.14 3.11 -13.55
N GLU A 264 21.39 1.88 -13.97
CA GLU A 264 20.46 0.76 -13.82
C GLU A 264 20.36 0.39 -12.33
N VAL A 265 19.20 0.60 -11.71
CA VAL A 265 18.94 0.10 -10.34
C VAL A 265 18.44 -1.34 -10.49
N VAL A 266 19.39 -2.26 -10.63
CA VAL A 266 19.09 -3.69 -10.75
C VAL A 266 18.98 -4.27 -9.34
N SER A 267 17.80 -4.78 -8.98
CA SER A 267 17.63 -5.58 -7.77
C SER A 267 17.73 -7.07 -8.11
N ASP A 268 18.50 -7.77 -7.30
CA ASP A 268 18.94 -9.16 -7.54
C ASP A 268 18.27 -10.13 -6.57
N PHE A 269 17.41 -9.58 -5.71
CA PHE A 269 16.74 -10.22 -4.61
C PHE A 269 15.45 -9.46 -4.27
N PHE A 270 14.58 -10.06 -3.44
CA PHE A 270 13.36 -9.41 -2.96
C PHE A 270 13.65 -8.01 -2.39
N ASP A 271 12.78 -7.04 -2.66
CA ASP A 271 12.77 -5.82 -1.86
C ASP A 271 12.18 -6.11 -0.47
N PRO A 272 12.65 -5.47 0.61
CA PRO A 272 12.06 -5.64 1.95
C PRO A 272 10.53 -5.44 1.96
N ASP A 273 10.03 -4.49 1.16
CA ASP A 273 8.59 -4.25 1.03
C ASP A 273 7.82 -5.41 0.37
N ASP A 274 8.45 -6.20 -0.50
CA ASP A 274 7.81 -7.40 -1.10
C ASP A 274 7.55 -8.47 -0.04
N LEU A 275 8.52 -8.68 0.87
CA LEU A 275 8.33 -9.57 2.01
C LEU A 275 7.37 -8.97 3.04
N HIS A 276 7.34 -7.65 3.23
CA HIS A 276 6.35 -7.02 4.10
C HIS A 276 4.91 -7.21 3.57
N ARG A 277 4.71 -7.17 2.24
CA ARG A 277 3.41 -7.46 1.62
C ARG A 277 2.92 -8.87 1.94
N MET A 278 3.80 -9.87 1.93
CA MET A 278 3.46 -11.23 2.40
C MET A 278 2.83 -11.18 3.79
N PHE A 279 3.46 -10.49 4.74
CA PHE A 279 2.97 -10.40 6.10
C PHE A 279 1.59 -9.77 6.16
N SER A 280 1.43 -8.65 5.47
CA SER A 280 0.18 -7.89 5.42
C SER A 280 -1.01 -8.68 4.89
N TYR A 281 -0.78 -9.62 3.95
CA TYR A 281 -1.83 -10.44 3.33
C TYR A 281 -2.04 -11.84 3.95
N ARG A 282 -1.11 -12.30 4.80
CA ARG A 282 -1.26 -13.57 5.54
C ARG A 282 -1.79 -13.36 6.95
N TYR A 283 -1.49 -12.22 7.56
CA TYR A 283 -1.77 -12.00 8.97
C TYR A 283 -3.28 -11.96 9.26
N LYS A 284 -3.77 -13.00 9.95
CA LYS A 284 -5.10 -13.04 10.57
C LYS A 284 -4.99 -12.56 12.02
N PRO A 285 -5.52 -11.39 12.38
CA PRO A 285 -5.61 -11.02 13.79
C PRO A 285 -6.53 -11.99 14.54
N ALA A 286 -6.13 -12.42 15.74
CA ALA A 286 -6.90 -13.37 16.56
C ALA A 286 -8.27 -12.82 16.98
N GLN A 287 -8.37 -11.50 17.15
CA GLN A 287 -9.63 -10.77 17.29
C GLN A 287 -9.60 -9.63 16.29
N ARG A 288 -10.66 -9.48 15.50
CA ARG A 288 -10.81 -8.36 14.58
C ARG A 288 -11.03 -7.08 15.41
N PRO A 289 -10.12 -6.09 15.37
CA PRO A 289 -10.41 -4.79 15.97
C PRO A 289 -11.62 -4.18 15.26
N LYS A 290 -12.59 -3.64 16.02
CA LYS A 290 -13.66 -2.81 15.44
C LYS A 290 -13.00 -1.64 14.70
N GLY A 291 -13.45 -1.36 13.48
CA GLY A 291 -12.94 -0.24 12.67
C GLY A 291 -11.66 -0.52 11.85
N SER A 292 -10.95 -1.64 12.05
CA SER A 292 -9.80 -1.94 11.19
C SER A 292 -10.24 -2.42 9.80
N PRO A 293 -9.60 -1.97 8.69
CA PRO A 293 -9.85 -2.51 7.36
C PRO A 293 -9.60 -4.03 7.37
N ILE A 294 -10.40 -4.77 6.60
CA ILE A 294 -10.30 -6.24 6.51
C ILE A 294 -8.88 -6.60 6.07
N ARG A 295 -8.04 -7.11 6.98
CA ARG A 295 -6.77 -7.72 6.57
C ARG A 295 -7.08 -9.11 6.07
N TYR A 296 -6.69 -9.39 4.84
CA TYR A 296 -6.83 -10.74 4.32
C TYR A 296 -5.90 -11.69 5.05
N GLY A 297 -6.43 -12.86 5.31
CA GLY A 297 -5.69 -14.00 5.80
C GLY A 297 -5.67 -15.08 4.73
N PHE A 298 -5.06 -14.80 3.59
CA PHE A 298 -4.91 -15.84 2.59
C PHE A 298 -3.88 -16.86 3.09
N GLU A 299 -4.19 -18.14 2.93
CA GLU A 299 -3.16 -19.15 3.02
C GLU A 299 -2.23 -18.94 1.84
N MET A 300 -0.95 -18.66 2.12
CA MET A 300 0.04 -18.43 1.08
C MET A 300 1.14 -19.48 1.19
N SER A 301 1.28 -20.30 0.16
CA SER A 301 2.19 -21.45 0.10
C SER A 301 3.60 -21.04 -0.34
N ALA A 302 3.72 -20.03 -1.20
CA ALA A 302 5.02 -19.57 -1.68
C ALA A 302 4.94 -18.16 -2.27
N VAL A 303 6.10 -17.52 -2.33
CA VAL A 303 6.35 -16.29 -3.10
C VAL A 303 7.55 -16.47 -4.00
N TYR A 304 7.50 -15.83 -5.16
CA TYR A 304 8.54 -15.95 -6.18
C TYR A 304 9.10 -14.59 -6.55
N PHE A 305 10.40 -14.52 -6.85
CA PHE A 305 11.05 -13.30 -7.32
C PHE A 305 11.78 -13.59 -8.62
N SER A 306 11.41 -12.87 -9.67
CA SER A 306 12.11 -12.84 -10.95
C SER A 306 13.20 -11.79 -10.87
N ALA A 307 14.45 -12.23 -10.71
CA ALA A 307 15.58 -11.32 -10.68
C ALA A 307 15.93 -10.87 -12.10
N ALA A 308 16.41 -9.64 -12.22
CA ALA A 308 16.73 -9.03 -13.51
C ALA A 308 17.89 -9.72 -14.27
N ASP A 309 18.77 -10.47 -13.59
CA ASP A 309 19.78 -11.33 -14.23
C ASP A 309 19.27 -12.72 -14.61
N GLY A 310 17.95 -12.94 -14.56
CA GLY A 310 17.31 -14.17 -15.00
C GLY A 310 17.26 -15.29 -13.96
N ALA A 311 17.60 -15.01 -12.69
CA ALA A 311 17.32 -15.96 -11.62
C ALA A 311 15.83 -15.96 -11.28
N LEU A 312 15.32 -17.13 -10.90
CA LEU A 312 14.00 -17.28 -10.29
C LEU A 312 14.19 -17.80 -8.88
N LEU A 313 13.82 -16.99 -7.90
CA LEU A 313 13.87 -17.35 -6.49
C LEU A 313 12.48 -17.71 -6.00
N ALA A 314 12.41 -18.65 -5.06
CA ALA A 314 11.18 -19.04 -4.38
C ALA A 314 11.41 -19.01 -2.88
N TYR A 315 10.50 -18.38 -2.15
CA TYR A 315 10.48 -18.40 -0.69
C TYR A 315 9.19 -19.07 -0.22
N THR A 316 9.33 -20.17 0.53
CA THR A 316 8.21 -20.85 1.19
C THR A 316 8.21 -20.50 2.68
N PRO A 317 7.11 -19.93 3.19
CA PRO A 317 6.93 -19.67 4.61
C PRO A 317 7.18 -20.87 5.53
N SER A 318 7.91 -20.67 6.62
CA SER A 318 8.11 -21.71 7.64
C SER A 318 7.03 -21.71 8.73
N ARG A 319 6.32 -20.60 8.89
CA ARG A 319 5.39 -20.28 9.99
C ARG A 319 6.06 -20.28 11.37
N SER A 320 7.38 -20.09 11.40
CA SER A 320 8.16 -20.01 12.65
C SER A 320 8.14 -18.61 13.26
N ASP A 321 8.52 -18.50 14.54
CA ASP A 321 8.74 -17.21 15.19
C ASP A 321 9.85 -16.40 14.51
N GLU A 322 10.85 -17.07 13.94
CA GLU A 322 11.93 -16.42 13.18
C GLU A 322 11.39 -15.76 11.92
N GLU A 323 10.48 -16.44 11.20
CA GLU A 323 9.76 -15.82 10.08
C GLU A 323 8.98 -14.59 10.54
N LEU A 324 8.24 -14.69 11.65
CA LEU A 324 7.46 -13.56 12.16
C LEU A 324 8.35 -12.36 12.53
N ARG A 325 9.53 -12.60 13.11
CA ARG A 325 10.53 -11.56 13.40
C ARG A 325 11.02 -10.89 12.13
N LEU A 326 11.41 -11.68 11.12
CA LEU A 326 11.84 -11.15 9.82
C LEU A 326 10.74 -10.29 9.19
N LEU A 327 9.50 -10.77 9.17
CA LEU A 327 8.37 -10.08 8.56
C LEU A 327 8.04 -8.74 9.25
N ARG A 328 8.32 -8.61 10.55
CA ARG A 328 8.26 -7.34 11.27
C ARG A 328 9.45 -6.44 10.96
N SER A 329 10.67 -7.00 10.90
CA SER A 329 11.91 -6.24 10.67
C SER A 329 12.00 -5.66 9.26
N VAL A 330 11.40 -6.29 8.25
CA VAL A 330 11.31 -5.72 6.89
C VAL A 330 10.31 -4.56 6.79
N SER A 331 9.44 -4.36 7.79
CA SER A 331 8.45 -3.29 7.80
C SER A 331 8.97 -2.03 8.50
N ARG A 332 8.97 -0.89 7.78
CA ARG A 332 9.17 0.42 8.42
C ARG A 332 8.07 0.79 9.40
N VAL A 333 6.84 0.30 9.19
CA VAL A 333 5.71 0.58 10.08
C VAL A 333 5.92 -0.05 11.46
N TYR A 334 6.48 -1.27 11.52
CA TYR A 334 6.71 -1.96 12.78
C TYR A 334 8.08 -1.67 13.40
N SER A 335 9.10 -1.43 12.58
CA SER A 335 10.50 -1.38 13.04
C SER A 335 11.17 -0.02 12.84
N GLY A 336 10.51 0.95 12.20
CA GLY A 336 11.02 2.32 12.03
C GLY A 336 12.44 2.38 11.48
N ALA A 337 13.32 3.09 12.19
CA ALA A 337 14.74 3.25 11.86
C ALA A 337 15.55 1.95 11.98
N GLU A 338 15.07 0.96 12.74
CA GLU A 338 15.69 -0.36 12.87
C GLU A 338 15.23 -1.33 11.79
N SER A 339 14.34 -0.91 10.87
CA SER A 339 13.90 -1.78 9.78
C SER A 339 15.06 -2.19 8.86
N ILE A 340 15.00 -3.40 8.30
CA ILE A 340 15.97 -3.92 7.31
C ILE A 340 16.11 -2.93 6.14
N GLN A 341 15.00 -2.31 5.72
CA GLN A 341 15.02 -1.31 4.66
C GLN A 341 15.82 -0.05 5.05
N ALA A 342 15.71 0.42 6.29
CA ALA A 342 16.50 1.54 6.79
C ALA A 342 17.97 1.16 6.97
N GLN A 343 18.25 -0.05 7.46
CA GLN A 343 19.60 -0.55 7.65
C GLN A 343 20.35 -0.76 6.32
N LEU A 344 19.67 -1.29 5.29
CA LEU A 344 20.23 -1.40 3.93
C LEU A 344 20.53 -0.02 3.34
N ALA A 345 19.62 0.95 3.52
CA ALA A 345 19.81 2.33 3.05
C ALA A 345 20.95 3.05 3.78
N ALA A 346 21.13 2.79 5.08
CA ALA A 346 22.23 3.31 5.88
C ALA A 346 23.56 2.55 5.67
N GLY A 347 23.53 1.41 4.97
CA GLY A 347 24.69 0.54 4.76
C GLY A 347 25.15 -0.21 6.02
N THR A 348 24.33 -0.28 7.07
CA THR A 348 24.68 -0.98 8.32
C THR A 348 24.57 -2.49 8.19
N ILE A 349 23.75 -2.96 7.24
CA ILE A 349 23.74 -4.34 6.75
C ILE A 349 23.84 -4.30 5.23
N ASN A 350 24.37 -5.37 4.62
CA ASN A 350 24.40 -5.51 3.17
C ASN A 350 23.32 -6.49 2.68
N VAL A 351 23.19 -6.61 1.36
CA VAL A 351 22.21 -7.53 0.72
C VAL A 351 22.45 -8.99 1.11
N GLN A 352 23.69 -9.42 1.33
CA GLN A 352 23.99 -10.80 1.74
C GLN A 352 23.51 -11.08 3.17
N ASP A 353 23.61 -10.10 4.07
CA ASP A 353 23.03 -10.20 5.41
C ASP A 353 21.51 -10.38 5.33
N PHE A 354 20.85 -9.62 4.45
CA PHE A 354 19.42 -9.75 4.23
C PHE A 354 19.04 -11.11 3.62
N VAL A 355 19.76 -11.58 2.60
CA VAL A 355 19.58 -12.93 2.01
C VAL A 355 19.69 -14.01 3.09
N ARG A 356 20.69 -13.93 3.96
CA ARG A 356 20.85 -14.86 5.08
C ARG A 356 19.68 -14.79 6.06
N ALA A 357 19.20 -13.59 6.39
CA ALA A 357 18.03 -13.44 7.26
C ALA A 357 16.78 -14.11 6.65
N VAL A 358 16.55 -13.93 5.35
CA VAL A 358 15.46 -14.59 4.62
C VAL A 358 15.63 -16.11 4.60
N ALA A 359 16.83 -16.61 4.31
CA ALA A 359 17.13 -18.04 4.30
C ALA A 359 17.04 -18.71 5.69
N ARG A 360 17.24 -17.96 6.79
CA ARG A 360 17.04 -18.45 8.16
C ARG A 360 15.56 -18.52 8.54
N ALA A 361 14.81 -17.51 8.14
CA ALA A 361 13.40 -17.36 8.47
C ALA A 361 12.51 -18.40 7.78
N GLY A 362 12.85 -18.84 6.57
CA GLY A 362 12.05 -19.80 5.81
C GLY A 362 12.82 -20.50 4.71
N HIS A 363 12.11 -21.19 3.83
CA HIS A 363 12.75 -22.01 2.80
C HIS A 363 12.96 -21.18 1.52
N LEU A 364 14.12 -20.52 1.43
CA LEU A 364 14.59 -19.85 0.23
C LEU A 364 15.22 -20.86 -0.74
N ARG A 365 14.78 -20.85 -2.00
CA ARG A 365 15.26 -21.74 -3.07
C ARG A 365 15.54 -20.96 -4.35
N VAL A 366 16.56 -21.39 -5.08
CA VAL A 366 16.83 -20.98 -6.47
C VAL A 366 16.18 -22.02 -7.40
N LEU A 367 15.16 -21.60 -8.16
CA LEU A 367 14.47 -22.44 -9.15
C LEU A 367 15.06 -22.34 -10.56
N GLN A 368 15.68 -21.20 -10.87
CA GLN A 368 16.43 -20.94 -12.10
C GLN A 368 17.68 -20.15 -11.73
N THR A 369 18.82 -20.59 -12.23
CA THR A 369 20.13 -20.02 -11.91
C THR A 369 20.45 -18.79 -12.76
N SER A 370 21.38 -17.99 -12.27
CA SER A 370 21.96 -16.85 -12.97
C SER A 370 23.44 -16.70 -12.60
N LYS A 371 24.10 -15.65 -13.10
CA LYS A 371 25.48 -15.31 -12.71
C LYS A 371 25.61 -15.06 -11.20
N ARG A 372 24.60 -14.45 -10.56
CA ARG A 372 24.61 -14.15 -9.11
C ARG A 372 24.00 -15.27 -8.26
N TRP A 373 23.16 -16.10 -8.86
CA TRP A 373 22.57 -17.29 -8.23
C TRP A 373 23.02 -18.56 -8.98
N PRO A 374 24.29 -18.99 -8.85
CA PRO A 374 24.86 -20.05 -9.70
C PRO A 374 24.38 -21.46 -9.35
N HIS A 375 23.86 -21.68 -8.14
CA HIS A 375 23.45 -23.00 -7.66
C HIS A 375 21.94 -23.08 -7.48
N ALA A 376 21.31 -24.04 -8.14
CA ALA A 376 19.89 -24.35 -7.95
C ALA A 376 19.66 -25.07 -6.61
N GLY A 377 18.45 -24.95 -6.06
CA GLY A 377 18.05 -25.62 -4.81
C GLY A 377 18.02 -24.69 -3.61
N VAL A 378 18.08 -25.26 -2.40
CA VAL A 378 17.93 -24.51 -1.14
C VAL A 378 19.13 -23.61 -0.90
N VAL A 379 18.86 -22.34 -0.56
CA VAL A 379 19.89 -21.38 -0.15
C VAL A 379 20.18 -21.59 1.33
N SER A 380 21.43 -21.91 1.65
CA SER A 380 21.82 -22.12 3.04
C SER A 380 22.04 -20.80 3.78
N PRO A 381 21.58 -20.68 5.04
CA PRO A 381 21.69 -19.45 5.83
C PRO A 381 23.12 -19.13 6.34
N VAL A 382 24.10 -19.95 5.96
CA VAL A 382 25.50 -19.92 6.44
C VAL A 382 26.48 -19.59 5.32
N SER A 383 26.00 -19.48 4.07
CA SER A 383 26.83 -19.25 2.89
C SER A 383 27.21 -17.77 2.69
#